data_AF-A3WSZ1-F1
#
_entry.id   AF-A3WSZ1-F1
#
_cell.length_a   1.000
_cell.length_b   1.000
_cell.length_c   1.000
_cell.angle_alpha   90.00
_cell.angle_beta   90.00
_cell.angle_gamma   90.00
#
_symmetry.space_group_name_H-M   'P 1'
#
loop_
_entity.id
_entity.type
_entity.pdbx_description
1 polymer ?
#
loop_
_entity_poly.entity_id
_entity_poly.type
_entity_poly.pdbx_seq_one_letter_code
_entity_poly.pdbx_strand_id
1 'polypeptide(L)'
;MRGFPVLALVAAALIASFAGADAQQPAQRVKVGVLECRGGASVGFVVGSVTHLGCVFHVNGLPDDRYVATIRKVGVDLGITQESALA
;
A
#
# COMPACT_ATOMS: atom_id res chain seq x y z
N MET A 1 33.80 -34.92 21.00
CA MET A 1 34.06 -34.52 19.60
C MET A 1 32.92 -34.80 18.61
N ARG A 2 31.78 -35.40 19.03
CA ARG A 2 30.63 -35.75 18.15
C ARG A 2 29.60 -34.62 17.96
N GLY A 3 29.71 -33.50 18.67
CA GLY A 3 28.76 -32.36 18.61
C GLY A 3 29.07 -31.32 17.53
N PHE A 4 30.32 -31.20 17.12
CA PHE A 4 30.75 -30.32 16.04
C PHE A 4 30.02 -30.54 14.69
N PRO A 5 29.83 -31.78 14.20
CA PRO A 5 29.15 -31.98 12.91
C PRO A 5 27.64 -31.68 12.98
N VAL A 6 27.02 -31.90 14.14
CA VAL A 6 25.59 -31.62 14.35
C VAL A 6 25.33 -30.11 14.35
N LEU A 7 26.21 -29.34 14.98
CA LEU A 7 26.10 -27.88 15.01
C LEU A 7 26.23 -27.27 13.60
N ALA A 8 27.12 -27.82 12.78
CA ALA A 8 27.34 -27.37 11.41
C ALA A 8 26.11 -27.62 10.50
N LEU A 9 25.42 -28.75 10.67
CA LEU A 9 24.21 -29.08 9.92
C LEU A 9 23.03 -28.15 10.25
N VAL A 10 22.86 -27.83 11.54
CA VAL A 10 21.80 -26.90 11.99
C VAL A 10 22.05 -25.48 11.45
N ALA A 11 23.31 -25.03 11.47
CA ALA A 11 23.68 -23.74 10.90
C ALA A 11 23.43 -23.67 9.38
N ALA A 12 23.76 -24.73 8.65
CA ALA A 12 23.50 -24.80 7.21
C ALA A 12 22.00 -24.78 6.88
N ALA A 13 21.17 -25.48 7.66
CA ALA A 13 19.71 -25.49 7.49
C ALA A 13 19.09 -24.10 7.76
N LEU A 14 19.58 -23.38 8.78
CA LEU A 14 19.16 -22.00 9.05
C LEU A 14 19.51 -21.07 7.89
N ILE A 15 20.73 -21.15 7.34
CA ILE A 15 21.16 -20.29 6.21
C ILE A 15 20.30 -20.58 4.96
N ALA A 16 20.00 -21.84 4.68
CA ALA A 16 19.16 -22.23 3.55
C ALA A 16 17.71 -21.70 3.66
N SER A 17 17.19 -21.49 4.87
CA SER A 17 15.82 -20.97 5.07
C SER A 17 15.63 -19.50 4.62
N PHE A 18 16.73 -18.75 4.45
CA PHE A 18 16.68 -17.37 3.93
C PHE A 18 16.88 -17.28 2.41
N ALA A 19 17.29 -18.37 1.75
CA ALA A 19 17.63 -18.38 0.32
C ALA A 19 16.40 -18.37 -0.61
N GLY A 20 15.18 -18.58 -0.08
CA GLY A 20 13.93 -18.56 -0.84
C GLY A 20 13.22 -17.20 -0.85
N ALA A 21 13.84 -16.14 -0.33
CA ALA A 21 13.29 -14.79 -0.40
C ALA A 21 13.65 -14.13 -1.75
N ASP A 22 13.27 -14.77 -2.86
CA ASP A 22 13.13 -14.09 -4.16
C ASP A 22 11.93 -13.14 -4.08
N ALA A 23 12.09 -12.09 -3.28
CA ALA A 23 11.10 -11.04 -3.12
C ALA A 23 11.02 -10.28 -4.45
N GLN A 24 10.06 -10.69 -5.27
CA GLN A 24 9.51 -9.93 -6.40
C GLN A 24 10.58 -9.36 -7.33
N GLN A 25 10.91 -10.11 -8.38
CA GLN A 25 11.33 -9.50 -9.64
C GLN A 25 10.46 -8.26 -9.89
N PRO A 26 11.04 -7.09 -10.22
CA PRO A 26 10.25 -5.90 -10.51
C PRO A 26 9.40 -6.23 -11.74
N ALA A 27 8.18 -6.72 -11.50
CA ALA A 27 7.17 -6.82 -12.53
C ALA A 27 7.09 -5.43 -13.12
N GLN A 28 7.47 -5.31 -14.39
CA GLN A 28 7.55 -4.04 -15.09
C GLN A 28 6.19 -3.37 -14.94
N ARG A 29 6.10 -2.40 -14.01
CA ARG A 29 4.84 -1.77 -13.65
C ARG A 29 4.43 -0.94 -14.85
N VAL A 30 3.52 -1.47 -15.67
CA VAL A 30 2.94 -0.72 -16.77
C VAL A 30 1.96 0.28 -16.16
N LYS A 31 2.33 1.56 -16.20
CA LYS A 31 1.43 2.65 -15.80
C LYS A 31 0.38 2.84 -16.90
N VAL A 32 -0.84 2.35 -16.64
CA VAL A 32 -1.97 2.46 -17.59
C VAL A 32 -2.67 3.82 -17.54
N GLY A 33 -2.57 4.54 -16.43
CA GLY A 33 -3.23 5.82 -16.22
C GLY A 33 -2.93 6.43 -14.86
N VAL A 34 -3.60 7.52 -14.51
CA VAL A 34 -3.51 8.22 -13.22
C VAL A 34 -4.93 8.44 -12.69
N LEU A 35 -5.13 8.20 -11.39
CA LEU A 35 -6.36 8.56 -10.69
C LEU A 35 -6.10 9.85 -9.92
N GLU A 36 -6.63 10.97 -10.40
CA GLU A 36 -6.55 12.24 -9.68
C GLU A 36 -7.82 12.42 -8.84
N CYS A 37 -7.67 12.40 -7.52
CA CYS A 37 -8.78 12.52 -6.58
C CYS A 37 -8.76 13.89 -5.89
N ARG A 38 -9.92 14.54 -5.87
CA ARG A 38 -10.18 15.78 -5.14
C ARG A 38 -11.52 15.67 -4.44
N GLY A 39 -11.57 16.00 -3.15
CA GLY A 39 -12.81 15.87 -2.39
C GLY A 39 -12.66 16.32 -0.95
N GLY A 40 -13.79 16.71 -0.37
CA GLY A 40 -13.88 17.56 0.81
C GLY A 40 -14.23 16.86 2.13
N ALA A 41 -13.93 17.60 3.20
CA ALA A 41 -14.38 17.47 4.59
C ALA A 41 -14.55 16.04 5.12
N SER A 42 -13.48 15.49 5.71
CA SER A 42 -13.54 14.29 6.55
C SER A 42 -13.84 14.66 7.99
N VAL A 43 -14.77 13.94 8.63
CA VAL A 43 -14.98 14.03 10.08
C VAL A 43 -14.12 12.95 10.75
N GLY A 44 -13.16 13.37 11.56
CA GLY A 44 -12.37 12.49 12.42
C GLY A 44 -13.16 12.02 13.63
N PHE A 45 -13.15 10.72 13.90
CA PHE A 45 -13.61 10.15 15.16
C PHE A 45 -12.38 9.76 16.01
N VAL A 46 -12.56 9.61 17.33
CA VAL A 46 -11.47 9.21 18.25
C VAL A 46 -10.71 7.98 17.75
N VAL A 47 -11.40 7.06 17.06
CA VAL A 47 -10.80 5.92 16.39
C VAL A 47 -11.16 5.95 14.91
N GLY A 48 -10.34 6.66 14.13
CA GLY A 48 -10.37 6.66 12.67
C GLY A 48 -11.31 7.68 12.02
N SER A 49 -11.23 7.72 10.69
CA SER A 49 -12.04 8.60 9.85
C SER A 49 -12.39 7.93 8.53
N VAL A 50 -13.50 8.38 7.94
CA VAL A 50 -13.92 8.01 6.60
C VAL A 50 -14.00 9.26 5.74
N THR A 51 -13.35 9.22 4.58
CA THR A 51 -13.33 10.32 3.61
C THR A 51 -13.85 9.82 2.26
N HIS A 52 -14.78 10.55 1.67
CA HIS A 52 -15.22 10.30 0.29
C HIS A 52 -14.59 11.34 -0.65
N LEU A 53 -13.93 10.86 -1.70
CA LEU A 53 -13.30 11.72 -2.71
C LEU A 53 -13.93 11.47 -4.08
N GLY A 54 -14.09 12.55 -4.87
CA GLY A 54 -14.36 12.44 -6.29
C GLY A 54 -13.03 12.27 -7.04
N CYS A 55 -12.96 11.30 -7.94
CA CYS A 55 -11.74 11.02 -8.70
C CYS A 55 -12.01 11.03 -10.20
N VAL A 56 -10.99 11.43 -10.95
CA VAL A 56 -10.97 11.35 -12.42
C VAL A 56 -9.83 10.43 -12.83
N PHE A 57 -10.15 9.44 -13.66
CA PHE A 57 -9.17 8.55 -14.22
C PHE A 57 -8.70 9.07 -15.57
N HIS A 58 -7.42 9.43 -15.65
CA HIS A 58 -6.76 9.92 -16.84
C HIS A 58 -5.94 8.82 -17.49
N VAL A 59 -6.25 8.52 -18.76
CA VAL A 59 -5.53 7.53 -19.59
C VAL A 59 -5.17 8.19 -20.92
N ASN A 60 -3.94 8.02 -21.37
CA ASN A 60 -3.51 8.55 -22.67
C ASN A 60 -4.32 7.89 -23.80
N GLY A 61 -5.06 8.70 -24.56
CA GLY A 61 -5.82 8.26 -25.72
C GLY A 61 -7.24 7.77 -25.44
N LEU A 62 -7.70 7.80 -24.17
CA LEU A 62 -9.09 7.55 -23.79
C LEU A 62 -9.71 8.81 -23.14
N PRO A 63 -11.04 8.95 -23.19
CA PRO A 63 -11.75 9.97 -22.41
C PRO A 63 -11.61 9.75 -20.91
N ASP A 64 -11.69 10.85 -20.16
CA ASP A 64 -11.70 10.83 -18.69
C ASP A 64 -12.93 10.12 -18.13
N ASP A 65 -12.73 9.33 -17.08
CA ASP A 65 -13.81 8.57 -16.42
C ASP A 65 -13.90 8.90 -14.92
N ARG A 66 -15.13 8.92 -14.37
CA ARG A 66 -15.42 9.44 -13.03
C ARG A 66 -15.59 8.32 -12.01
N TYR A 67 -14.86 8.42 -10.91
CA TYR A 67 -14.85 7.45 -9.82
C TYR A 67 -15.13 8.09 -8.47
N VAL A 68 -15.57 7.28 -7.50
CA VAL A 68 -15.72 7.66 -6.10
C VAL A 68 -14.76 6.81 -5.26
N ALA A 69 -13.84 7.45 -4.55
CA ALA A 69 -12.95 6.78 -3.61
C ALA A 69 -13.47 6.90 -2.18
N THR A 70 -13.30 5.83 -1.40
CA THR A 70 -13.58 5.82 0.05
C THR A 70 -12.31 5.48 0.81
N ILE A 71 -11.78 6.45 1.55
CA ILE A 71 -10.58 6.27 2.36
C ILE A 71 -11.00 6.02 3.79
N ARG A 72 -10.49 4.93 4.37
CA ARG A 72 -10.71 4.55 5.78
C ARG A 72 -9.36 4.64 6.49
N LYS A 73 -9.23 5.59 7.40
CA LYS A 73 -8.04 5.72 8.24
C LYS A 73 -8.32 5.11 9.60
N VAL A 74 -7.36 4.35 10.13
CA VAL A 74 -7.41 3.80 11.50
C VAL A 74 -6.28 4.47 12.30
N GLY A 75 -6.63 5.13 13.39
CA GLY A 75 -5.71 5.87 14.24
C GLY A 75 -6.45 6.86 15.13
N VAL A 76 -5.72 7.56 15.99
CA VAL A 76 -6.28 8.68 16.74
C VAL A 76 -6.38 9.86 15.77
N ASP A 77 -7.59 10.17 15.30
CA ASP A 77 -7.84 11.23 14.32
C ASP A 77 -8.82 12.25 14.92
N LEU A 78 -8.27 13.26 15.59
CA LEU A 78 -9.06 14.30 16.25
C LEU A 78 -9.06 15.55 15.38
N GLY A 79 -10.21 15.86 14.77
CA GLY A 79 -10.40 17.11 14.03
C GLY A 79 -11.22 16.95 12.75
N ILE A 80 -11.29 18.05 11.99
CA ILE A 80 -11.92 18.09 10.67
C ILE A 80 -10.81 18.28 9.63
N THR A 81 -10.74 17.39 8.63
CA THR A 81 -9.82 17.53 7.49
C THR A 81 -10.55 18.21 6.35
N GLN A 82 -10.20 19.46 6.02
CA GLN A 82 -10.97 20.26 5.05
C GLN A 82 -10.72 19.86 3.60
N GLU A 83 -9.49 19.52 3.23
CA GLU A 83 -9.11 19.14 1.87
C GLU A 83 -8.25 17.88 1.84
N SER A 84 -8.45 17.06 0.81
CA SER A 84 -7.65 15.86 0.53
C SER A 84 -7.46 15.72 -0.98
N ALA A 85 -6.20 15.65 -1.41
CA ALA A 85 -5.81 15.47 -2.80
C ALA A 85 -4.87 14.26 -2.92
N LEU A 86 -5.10 13.43 -3.94
CA LEU A 86 -4.28 12.25 -4.25
C LEU A 86 -4.08 12.14 -5.76
N ALA A 87 -2.88 11.74 -6.18
CA ALA A 87 -2.48 11.53 -7.57
C ALA A 87 -1.54 10.31 -7.69
#